data_AF-A0A3M1CWY2-F1
#
_entry.id   AF-A0A3M1CWY2-F1
#
_cell.length_a   1.000
_cell.length_b   1.000
_cell.length_c   1.000
_cell.angle_alpha   90.00
_cell.angle_beta   90.00
_cell.angle_gamma   90.00
#
_symmetry.space_group_name_H-M   'P 1'
#
loop_
_entity.id
_entity.type
_entity.pdbx_description
1 polymer ?
#
loop_
_entity_poly.entity_id
_entity_poly.type
_entity_poly.pdbx_seq_one_letter_code
_entity_poly.pdbx_strand_id
1 'polypeptide(L)'
;MNETNGRKALVFLPLAALSAAMLFTGCQQYSNGRRCDPALGAERYECPDGTTVPWCTCEAGGWNCIDEPQKQCGQIPPCESDYDCMPSAYCDPCATSSCPACDDCVPGCLLHGCSTESQQACDMTRPDCGEGAVAVVKDGCWECVNMDSCDPGEHRDTSCDDGNTLSCGDAQPQCAHWEIPAIVDGCWLCVNPDTCRPWSEPGCTTDAQCSPEQRCDDCARGSCPECEDCVADCVPHGCATEPQADCKLPRPECGEGQVAVVEKGCWVCVDLGTCAVPRDTSCDDGSEVLCDMVPPECGEYEILAAQDGCWTCVNPATCKPWGEPGCSGDGDCSAERYCDFCGTSSCPFCDDCVASCISHGCPTEQALNCNCARPDCGNGAVAVIENGCWVCVDMDSCKPTGDGC
;
A
#
# COMPACT_ATOMS: atom_id res chain seq x y z
N MET A 1 -16.33 55.46 -22.41
CA MET A 1 -15.21 55.71 -23.34
C MET A 1 -14.52 54.37 -23.52
N ASN A 2 -15.07 53.45 -24.32
CA ASN A 2 -14.81 53.25 -25.75
C ASN A 2 -13.31 53.12 -26.07
N GLU A 3 -12.85 51.88 -26.30
CA GLU A 3 -11.92 51.57 -27.38
C GLU A 3 -11.99 50.08 -27.74
N THR A 4 -12.67 49.81 -28.85
CA THR A 4 -12.77 48.54 -29.57
C THR A 4 -11.70 48.51 -30.66
N ASN A 5 -10.80 47.52 -30.64
CA ASN A 5 -9.87 47.28 -31.74
C ASN A 5 -10.36 46.14 -32.63
N GLY A 6 -10.84 46.51 -33.81
CA GLY A 6 -11.20 45.60 -34.88
C GLY A 6 -9.99 45.06 -35.62
N ARG A 7 -10.02 43.77 -35.97
CA ARG A 7 -9.15 43.20 -37.01
C ARG A 7 -9.98 42.62 -38.14
N LYS A 8 -9.49 43.00 -39.33
CA LYS A 8 -10.01 42.89 -40.68
C LYS A 8 -10.39 41.46 -41.09
N ALA A 9 -11.53 41.37 -41.76
CA ALA A 9 -11.95 40.24 -42.57
C ALA A 9 -11.06 40.11 -43.82
N LEU A 10 -10.59 38.90 -44.08
CA LEU A 10 -10.01 38.48 -45.36
C LEU A 10 -11.03 37.58 -46.06
N VAL A 11 -11.55 38.09 -47.17
CA VAL A 11 -12.42 37.38 -48.11
C VAL A 11 -11.54 36.46 -48.95
N PHE A 12 -11.78 35.15 -48.88
CA PHE A 12 -11.32 34.18 -49.87
C PHE A 12 -12.55 33.44 -50.41
N LEU A 13 -12.81 33.62 -51.70
CA LEU A 13 -13.74 32.83 -52.52
C LEU A 13 -12.98 31.70 -53.24
N PRO A 14 -13.68 30.66 -53.70
CA PRO A 14 -13.17 29.30 -53.76
C PRO A 14 -12.46 28.99 -55.07
N LEU A 15 -11.37 28.21 -55.00
CA LEU A 15 -10.76 27.58 -56.16
C LEU A 15 -10.97 26.06 -56.12
N ALA A 16 -11.74 25.63 -57.12
CA ALA A 16 -11.57 24.41 -57.90
C ALA A 16 -11.42 23.07 -57.17
N ALA A 17 -12.53 22.32 -57.20
CA ALA A 17 -12.56 20.88 -57.14
C ALA A 17 -11.64 20.27 -58.22
N LEU A 18 -10.71 19.42 -57.79
CA LEU A 18 -10.01 18.47 -58.64
C LEU A 18 -10.25 17.08 -58.04
N SER A 19 -11.09 16.32 -58.75
CA SER A 19 -11.47 14.95 -58.46
C SER A 19 -10.25 14.04 -58.49
N ALA A 20 -9.92 13.45 -57.33
CA ALA A 20 -9.07 12.27 -57.26
C ALA A 20 -9.95 11.03 -57.47
N ALA A 21 -10.06 10.57 -58.71
CA ALA A 21 -10.52 9.22 -59.00
C ALA A 21 -9.34 8.26 -58.73
N MET A 22 -9.20 7.81 -57.48
CA MET A 22 -8.38 6.64 -57.18
C MET A 22 -9.16 5.39 -57.57
N LEU A 23 -8.55 4.61 -58.46
CA LEU A 23 -8.98 3.28 -58.86
C LEU A 23 -8.84 2.31 -57.66
N PHE A 24 -9.93 2.12 -56.90
CA PHE A 24 -10.10 0.95 -56.03
C PHE A 24 -10.71 -0.18 -56.85
N THR A 25 -9.88 -0.96 -57.53
CA THR A 25 -10.30 -2.08 -58.40
C THR A 25 -10.44 -3.42 -57.68
N GLY A 26 -10.40 -3.48 -56.34
CA GLY A 26 -10.43 -4.75 -55.58
C GLY A 26 -11.82 -5.22 -55.14
N CYS A 27 -12.58 -4.40 -54.41
CA CYS A 27 -13.78 -4.87 -53.70
C CYS A 27 -15.08 -4.94 -54.51
N GLN A 28 -15.19 -4.26 -55.67
CA GLN A 28 -16.46 -4.22 -56.42
C GLN A 28 -16.84 -5.53 -57.11
N GLN A 29 -15.94 -6.52 -57.23
CA GLN A 29 -16.25 -7.76 -57.94
C GLN A 29 -17.01 -8.81 -57.11
N TYR A 30 -17.05 -8.70 -55.77
CA TYR A 30 -17.58 -9.78 -54.93
C TYR A 30 -19.00 -9.54 -54.39
N SER A 31 -19.43 -8.30 -54.18
CA SER A 31 -20.85 -8.04 -53.93
C SER A 31 -21.57 -8.07 -55.28
N ASN A 32 -22.42 -9.09 -55.51
CA ASN A 32 -23.24 -9.29 -56.73
C ASN A 32 -24.26 -8.15 -56.97
N GLY A 33 -23.83 -6.90 -57.05
CA GLY A 33 -24.68 -5.71 -57.21
C GLY A 33 -25.65 -5.45 -56.05
N ARG A 34 -25.50 -6.13 -54.91
CA ARG A 34 -26.38 -5.93 -53.75
C ARG A 34 -26.02 -4.61 -53.05
N ARG A 35 -27.02 -3.75 -52.86
CA ARG A 35 -26.89 -2.57 -51.99
C ARG A 35 -26.70 -3.05 -50.55
N CYS A 36 -25.75 -2.43 -49.88
CA CYS A 36 -25.47 -2.60 -48.46
C CYS A 36 -26.73 -2.22 -47.66
N ASP A 37 -27.33 -3.18 -46.96
CA ASP A 37 -28.46 -2.96 -46.05
C ASP A 37 -27.99 -3.29 -44.63
N PRO A 38 -27.92 -2.31 -43.71
CA PRO A 38 -27.50 -2.54 -42.33
C PRO A 38 -28.33 -3.60 -41.59
N ALA A 39 -29.55 -3.90 -42.05
CA ALA A 39 -30.41 -4.92 -41.45
C ALA A 39 -29.98 -6.36 -41.79
N LEU A 40 -29.12 -6.58 -42.78
CA LEU A 40 -28.72 -7.92 -43.24
C LEU A 40 -27.52 -8.51 -42.47
N GLY A 41 -26.90 -7.75 -41.56
CA GLY A 41 -25.75 -8.21 -40.79
C GLY A 41 -24.47 -8.36 -41.62
N ALA A 42 -23.40 -8.88 -41.00
CA ALA A 42 -22.13 -9.14 -41.68
C ALA A 42 -22.22 -10.39 -42.57
N GLU A 43 -21.64 -10.34 -43.79
CA GLU A 43 -21.45 -11.57 -44.58
C GLU A 43 -20.32 -12.40 -43.96
N ARG A 44 -20.51 -13.72 -43.90
CA ARG A 44 -19.60 -14.67 -43.26
C ARG A 44 -18.95 -15.60 -44.28
N TYR A 45 -17.68 -15.90 -44.07
CA TYR A 45 -16.89 -16.85 -44.85
C TYR A 45 -16.77 -18.14 -44.02
N GLU A 46 -17.15 -19.28 -44.60
CA GLU A 46 -16.95 -20.60 -43.99
C GLU A 46 -15.51 -21.05 -44.17
N CYS A 47 -14.80 -21.18 -43.05
CA CYS A 47 -13.47 -21.73 -42.99
C CYS A 47 -13.47 -23.26 -43.22
N PRO A 48 -12.34 -23.86 -43.68
CA PRO A 48 -12.27 -25.30 -43.93
C PRO A 48 -12.54 -26.19 -42.70
N ASP A 49 -12.38 -25.64 -41.49
CA ASP A 49 -12.66 -26.28 -40.21
C ASP A 49 -14.14 -26.17 -39.78
N GLY A 50 -14.99 -25.51 -40.58
CA GLY A 50 -16.41 -25.27 -40.31
C GLY A 50 -16.69 -24.02 -39.48
N THR A 51 -15.67 -23.27 -39.04
CA THR A 51 -15.87 -21.96 -38.39
C THR A 51 -16.32 -20.91 -39.40
N THR A 52 -16.95 -19.83 -38.93
CA THR A 52 -17.37 -18.73 -39.80
C THR A 52 -16.77 -17.41 -39.34
N VAL A 53 -16.05 -16.73 -40.23
CA VAL A 53 -15.45 -15.42 -39.96
C VAL A 53 -16.21 -14.32 -40.71
N PRO A 54 -16.52 -13.18 -40.07
CA PRO A 54 -17.13 -12.05 -40.76
C PRO A 54 -16.11 -11.44 -41.74
N TRP A 55 -16.43 -11.41 -43.03
CA TRP A 55 -15.50 -10.90 -44.04
C TRP A 55 -15.97 -9.61 -44.70
N CYS A 56 -17.24 -9.23 -44.56
CA CYS A 56 -17.76 -7.93 -44.97
C CYS A 56 -18.77 -7.40 -43.95
N THR A 57 -18.56 -6.17 -43.46
CA THR A 57 -19.53 -5.42 -42.65
C THR A 57 -20.12 -4.25 -43.44
N CYS A 58 -21.39 -3.94 -43.17
CA CYS A 58 -22.07 -2.80 -43.80
C CYS A 58 -21.95 -1.57 -42.90
N GLU A 59 -21.08 -0.63 -43.26
CA GLU A 59 -20.83 0.59 -42.48
C GLU A 59 -21.10 1.83 -43.33
N ALA A 60 -21.94 2.74 -42.82
CA ALA A 60 -22.29 4.00 -43.48
C ALA A 60 -22.78 3.87 -44.94
N GLY A 61 -23.41 2.75 -45.29
CA GLY A 61 -23.92 2.47 -46.63
C GLY A 61 -22.87 1.95 -47.62
N GLY A 62 -21.65 1.66 -47.16
CA GLY A 62 -20.59 0.97 -47.90
C GLY A 62 -20.26 -0.38 -47.29
N TRP A 63 -19.88 -1.34 -48.14
CA TRP A 63 -19.30 -2.59 -47.67
C TRP A 63 -17.83 -2.36 -47.29
N ASN A 64 -17.49 -2.64 -46.05
CA ASN A 64 -16.10 -2.73 -45.58
C ASN A 64 -15.73 -4.21 -45.56
N CYS A 65 -14.99 -4.65 -46.58
CA CYS A 65 -14.63 -6.04 -46.77
C CYS A 65 -13.14 -6.26 -46.55
N ILE A 66 -12.81 -7.41 -45.98
CA ILE A 66 -11.43 -7.82 -45.71
C ILE A 66 -10.97 -8.62 -46.92
N ASP A 67 -9.86 -8.20 -47.52
CA ASP A 67 -9.23 -8.95 -48.61
C ASP A 67 -8.65 -10.25 -48.04
N GLU A 68 -8.98 -11.39 -48.66
CA GLU A 68 -8.54 -12.74 -48.27
C GLU A 68 -9.05 -13.26 -46.91
N PRO A 69 -10.37 -13.43 -46.72
CA PRO A 69 -10.94 -13.93 -45.45
C PRO A 69 -10.44 -15.31 -45.03
N GLN A 70 -9.95 -16.12 -45.99
CA GLN A 70 -9.28 -17.39 -45.69
C GLN A 70 -8.01 -17.24 -44.84
N LYS A 71 -7.40 -16.05 -44.77
CA LYS A 71 -6.24 -15.78 -43.87
C LYS A 71 -6.66 -15.52 -42.44
N GLN A 72 -7.94 -15.22 -42.20
CA GLN A 72 -8.51 -15.15 -40.86
C GLN A 72 -8.90 -16.54 -40.34
N CYS A 73 -9.14 -17.49 -41.25
CA CYS A 73 -9.29 -18.89 -40.89
C CYS A 73 -7.96 -19.42 -40.32
N GLY A 74 -7.98 -19.80 -39.04
CA GLY A 74 -6.80 -20.29 -38.32
C GLY A 74 -5.98 -19.21 -37.62
N GLN A 75 -6.34 -17.93 -37.72
CA GLN A 75 -5.87 -16.92 -36.75
C GLN A 75 -6.79 -16.94 -35.55
N ILE A 76 -6.72 -18.03 -34.79
CA ILE A 76 -7.21 -18.01 -33.42
C ILE A 76 -6.34 -16.98 -32.71
N PRO A 77 -6.89 -15.90 -32.15
CA PRO A 77 -6.09 -14.95 -31.39
C PRO A 77 -5.34 -15.75 -30.32
N PRO A 78 -4.04 -15.51 -30.12
CA PRO A 78 -3.39 -16.06 -28.94
C PRO A 78 -4.20 -15.59 -27.73
N CYS A 79 -4.56 -16.53 -26.88
CA CYS A 79 -5.24 -16.24 -25.63
C CYS A 79 -4.20 -16.28 -24.51
N GLU A 80 -4.32 -15.36 -23.57
CA GLU A 80 -3.60 -15.41 -22.28
C GLU A 80 -4.50 -16.06 -21.22
N SER A 81 -5.81 -15.99 -21.41
CA SER A 81 -6.81 -16.55 -20.51
C SER A 81 -8.14 -16.83 -21.23
N ASP A 82 -9.05 -17.50 -20.54
CA ASP A 82 -10.41 -17.77 -21.00
C ASP A 82 -11.20 -16.51 -21.41
N TYR A 83 -10.83 -15.34 -20.87
CA TYR A 83 -11.42 -14.04 -21.22
C TYR A 83 -11.21 -13.65 -22.68
N ASP A 84 -10.12 -14.11 -23.30
CA ASP A 84 -9.79 -13.79 -24.69
C ASP A 84 -10.61 -14.62 -25.68
N CYS A 85 -11.29 -15.65 -25.18
CA CYS A 85 -12.03 -16.61 -25.97
C CYS A 85 -13.53 -16.31 -25.97
N MET A 86 -14.17 -16.61 -27.10
CA MET A 86 -15.63 -16.57 -27.23
C MET A 86 -16.31 -17.49 -26.21
N PRO A 87 -17.59 -17.24 -25.81
CA PRO A 87 -18.27 -18.03 -24.78
C PRO A 87 -18.36 -19.54 -25.03
N SER A 88 -18.17 -19.99 -26.28
CA SER A 88 -18.16 -21.41 -26.64
C SER A 88 -16.75 -22.02 -26.70
N ALA A 89 -15.73 -21.29 -26.25
CA ALA A 89 -14.33 -21.67 -26.31
C ALA A 89 -13.58 -21.30 -25.02
N TYR A 90 -12.51 -22.02 -24.73
CA TYR A 90 -11.61 -21.80 -23.58
C TYR A 90 -10.16 -21.68 -24.08
N CYS A 91 -9.29 -21.08 -23.29
CA CYS A 91 -7.90 -20.91 -23.63
C CYS A 91 -7.09 -22.16 -23.26
N ASP A 92 -6.60 -22.89 -24.26
CA ASP A 92 -5.63 -23.97 -24.05
C ASP A 92 -4.22 -23.40 -24.25
N PRO A 93 -3.33 -23.45 -23.24
CA PRO A 93 -1.96 -22.95 -23.35
C PRO A 93 -1.12 -23.71 -24.40
N CYS A 94 -1.58 -24.88 -24.86
CA CYS A 94 -0.96 -25.70 -25.88
C CYS A 94 -1.94 -26.11 -27.01
N ALA A 95 -2.86 -25.22 -27.38
CA ALA A 95 -3.85 -25.48 -28.44
C ALA A 95 -3.22 -25.87 -29.78
N THR A 96 -2.10 -25.25 -30.14
CA THR A 96 -1.38 -25.49 -31.40
C THR A 96 0.13 -25.46 -31.19
N SER A 97 0.87 -25.84 -32.23
CA SER A 97 2.33 -25.70 -32.29
C SER A 97 2.69 -24.71 -33.41
N SER A 98 3.80 -23.97 -33.27
CA SER A 98 4.20 -22.99 -34.28
C SER A 98 4.55 -23.64 -35.62
N CYS A 99 4.85 -24.94 -35.63
CA CYS A 99 5.05 -25.71 -36.84
C CYS A 99 4.71 -27.20 -36.65
N PRO A 100 4.38 -27.96 -37.72
CA PRO A 100 4.02 -29.39 -37.60
C PRO A 100 5.08 -30.31 -36.98
N ALA A 101 6.30 -29.82 -36.76
CA ALA A 101 7.42 -30.55 -36.17
C ALA A 101 8.04 -29.84 -34.95
N CYS A 102 7.41 -28.77 -34.46
CA CYS A 102 7.91 -28.00 -33.33
C CYS A 102 7.26 -28.53 -32.05
N ASP A 103 8.05 -28.72 -31.00
CA ASP A 103 7.56 -29.11 -29.67
C ASP A 103 7.13 -27.89 -28.82
N ASP A 104 6.89 -26.74 -29.45
CA ASP A 104 6.41 -25.56 -28.76
C ASP A 104 4.88 -25.55 -28.63
N CYS A 105 4.40 -24.98 -27.53
CA CYS A 105 3.00 -24.76 -27.26
C CYS A 105 2.66 -23.31 -27.59
N VAL A 106 1.71 -23.12 -28.49
CA VAL A 106 1.13 -21.82 -28.83
C VAL A 106 -0.29 -21.78 -28.27
N PRO A 107 -0.57 -20.88 -27.30
CA PRO A 107 -1.90 -20.73 -26.73
C PRO A 107 -2.96 -20.43 -27.78
N GLY A 108 -4.16 -20.98 -27.61
CA GLY A 108 -5.28 -20.71 -28.50
C GLY A 108 -6.62 -21.12 -27.92
N CYS A 109 -7.68 -20.49 -28.41
CA CYS A 109 -9.04 -20.80 -28.05
C CYS A 109 -9.53 -22.12 -28.69
N LEU A 110 -9.84 -23.12 -27.88
CA LEU A 110 -10.46 -24.38 -28.29
C LEU A 110 -11.93 -24.43 -27.91
N LEU A 111 -12.77 -25.05 -28.73
CA LEU A 111 -14.19 -25.25 -28.42
C LEU A 111 -14.34 -26.27 -27.28
N HIS A 112 -15.12 -25.95 -26.24
CA HIS A 112 -15.33 -26.84 -25.10
C HIS A 112 -16.47 -27.84 -25.26
N GLY A 113 -17.28 -27.75 -26.33
CA GLY A 113 -18.36 -28.71 -26.62
C GLY A 113 -19.62 -28.61 -25.75
N CYS A 114 -19.56 -27.92 -24.60
CA CYS A 114 -20.75 -27.64 -23.78
C CYS A 114 -21.73 -26.63 -24.40
N SER A 115 -23.03 -26.83 -24.14
CA SER A 115 -24.07 -25.89 -24.56
C SER A 115 -23.92 -24.58 -23.81
N THR A 116 -23.81 -23.47 -24.54
CA THR A 116 -23.69 -22.11 -24.00
C THR A 116 -24.60 -21.16 -24.77
N GLU A 117 -25.14 -20.16 -24.10
CA GLU A 117 -25.81 -19.03 -24.72
C GLU A 117 -24.78 -18.10 -25.38
N SER A 118 -25.22 -17.37 -26.41
CA SER A 118 -24.32 -16.48 -27.17
C SER A 118 -24.06 -15.13 -26.52
N GLN A 119 -24.85 -14.74 -25.52
CA GLN A 119 -24.78 -13.43 -24.88
C GLN A 119 -25.02 -13.57 -23.39
N GLN A 120 -24.13 -12.97 -22.62
CA GLN A 120 -24.29 -12.75 -21.19
C GLN A 120 -25.29 -11.61 -20.94
N ALA A 121 -26.16 -11.78 -19.95
CA ALA A 121 -27.13 -10.78 -19.49
C ALA A 121 -26.78 -10.17 -18.12
N CYS A 122 -26.01 -10.85 -17.27
CA CYS A 122 -25.58 -10.28 -15.98
C CYS A 122 -24.19 -9.65 -16.03
N ASP A 123 -23.91 -8.66 -15.17
CA ASP A 123 -22.63 -7.92 -15.15
C ASP A 123 -21.50 -8.67 -14.41
N MET A 124 -21.35 -9.97 -14.67
CA MET A 124 -20.26 -10.79 -14.11
C MET A 124 -19.06 -10.86 -15.05
N THR A 125 -17.87 -10.91 -14.49
CA THR A 125 -16.65 -11.18 -15.27
C THR A 125 -16.56 -12.71 -15.46
N ARG A 126 -16.19 -13.19 -16.66
CA ARG A 126 -16.08 -14.63 -16.97
C ARG A 126 -15.13 -15.34 -16.00
N PRO A 127 -15.58 -16.22 -15.09
CA PRO A 127 -14.68 -16.81 -14.09
C PRO A 127 -13.62 -17.69 -14.75
N ASP A 128 -12.44 -17.77 -14.13
CA ASP A 128 -11.49 -18.85 -14.38
C ASP A 128 -11.99 -20.10 -13.63
N CYS A 129 -12.38 -21.12 -14.40
CA CYS A 129 -12.96 -22.34 -13.82
C CYS A 129 -11.89 -23.36 -13.41
N GLY A 130 -10.60 -23.09 -13.66
CA GLY A 130 -9.51 -24.00 -13.37
C GLY A 130 -9.42 -25.22 -14.29
N GLU A 131 -8.48 -26.10 -13.99
CA GLU A 131 -8.17 -27.26 -14.82
C GLU A 131 -9.34 -28.27 -14.84
N GLY A 132 -9.82 -28.64 -16.03
CA GLY A 132 -10.92 -29.60 -16.21
C GLY A 132 -12.33 -28.99 -16.18
N ALA A 133 -12.47 -27.67 -16.07
CA ALA A 133 -13.74 -26.97 -16.17
C ALA A 133 -13.68 -25.80 -17.16
N VAL A 134 -14.85 -25.32 -17.59
CA VAL A 134 -15.00 -24.22 -18.53
C VAL A 134 -16.16 -23.32 -18.13
N ALA A 135 -16.03 -22.01 -18.37
CA ALA A 135 -17.11 -21.07 -18.14
C ALA A 135 -18.07 -21.09 -19.33
N VAL A 136 -19.35 -21.38 -19.08
CA VAL A 136 -20.43 -21.30 -20.07
C VAL A 136 -21.44 -20.23 -19.67
N VAL A 137 -22.14 -19.66 -20.64
CA VAL A 137 -23.29 -18.78 -20.37
C VAL A 137 -24.56 -19.63 -20.29
N LYS A 138 -25.23 -19.61 -19.14
CA LYS A 138 -26.50 -20.29 -18.91
C LYS A 138 -27.42 -19.41 -18.09
N ASP A 139 -28.67 -19.30 -18.53
CA ASP A 139 -29.65 -18.38 -17.93
C ASP A 139 -29.13 -16.92 -17.88
N GLY A 140 -28.34 -16.54 -18.90
CA GLY A 140 -27.73 -15.23 -19.02
C GLY A 140 -26.51 -14.95 -18.11
N CYS A 141 -26.02 -15.93 -17.35
CA CYS A 141 -24.84 -15.77 -16.49
C CYS A 141 -23.75 -16.80 -16.72
N TRP A 142 -22.51 -16.44 -16.34
CA TRP A 142 -21.41 -17.39 -16.36
C TRP A 142 -21.58 -18.45 -15.26
N GLU A 143 -21.47 -19.71 -15.65
CA GLU A 143 -21.45 -20.88 -14.77
C GLU A 143 -20.23 -21.74 -15.16
N CYS A 144 -19.45 -22.19 -14.16
CA CYS A 144 -18.40 -23.17 -14.40
C CYS A 144 -19.01 -24.57 -14.50
N VAL A 145 -18.77 -25.24 -15.63
CA VAL A 145 -19.18 -26.63 -15.86
C VAL A 145 -17.95 -27.50 -16.06
N ASN A 146 -18.06 -28.77 -15.68
CA ASN A 146 -17.01 -29.74 -16.00
C ASN A 146 -16.87 -29.87 -17.53
N MET A 147 -15.64 -29.82 -18.05
CA MET A 147 -15.39 -29.78 -19.49
C MET A 147 -15.85 -31.06 -20.21
N ASP A 148 -15.79 -32.22 -19.53
CA ASP A 148 -16.16 -33.51 -20.12
C ASP A 148 -17.65 -33.82 -19.99
N SER A 149 -18.28 -33.51 -18.84
CA SER A 149 -19.69 -33.84 -18.60
C SER A 149 -20.65 -32.71 -18.94
N CYS A 150 -20.18 -31.47 -18.99
CA CYS A 150 -20.99 -30.25 -19.09
C CYS A 150 -22.03 -30.10 -17.97
N ASP A 151 -21.90 -30.88 -16.90
CA ASP A 151 -22.68 -30.69 -15.68
C ASP A 151 -22.04 -29.56 -14.86
N PRO A 152 -22.84 -28.80 -14.09
CA PRO A 152 -22.31 -27.83 -13.12
C PRO A 152 -21.21 -28.50 -12.31
N GLY A 153 -19.99 -27.98 -12.44
CA GLY A 153 -18.84 -28.62 -11.83
C GLY A 153 -18.95 -28.53 -10.31
N GLU A 154 -18.57 -29.61 -9.61
CA GLU A 154 -18.18 -29.50 -8.18
C GLU A 154 -16.86 -28.71 -8.01
N HIS A 155 -16.30 -28.18 -9.11
CA HIS A 155 -15.11 -27.33 -9.11
C HIS A 155 -15.46 -25.93 -8.61
N ARG A 156 -15.35 -25.78 -7.30
CA ARG A 156 -15.12 -24.48 -6.69
C ARG A 156 -13.67 -24.05 -6.92
N ASP A 157 -13.45 -22.74 -6.84
CA ASP A 157 -12.11 -22.18 -6.74
C ASP A 157 -11.42 -22.70 -5.47
N THR A 158 -10.27 -23.36 -5.65
CA THR A 158 -9.42 -23.89 -4.57
C THR A 158 -8.13 -23.10 -4.39
N SER A 159 -7.97 -21.95 -5.07
CA SER A 159 -6.76 -21.13 -5.02
C SER A 159 -6.42 -20.66 -3.60
N CYS A 160 -7.45 -20.45 -2.77
CA CYS A 160 -7.33 -20.06 -1.37
C CYS A 160 -7.48 -21.20 -0.36
N ASP A 161 -7.46 -22.46 -0.80
CA ASP A 161 -7.40 -23.58 0.14
C ASP A 161 -6.02 -23.70 0.78
N ASP A 162 -5.99 -24.00 2.07
CA ASP A 162 -4.75 -24.22 2.83
C ASP A 162 -4.19 -25.66 2.69
N GLY A 163 -4.83 -26.49 1.87
CA GLY A 163 -4.50 -27.90 1.65
C GLY A 163 -5.05 -28.87 2.70
N ASN A 164 -5.74 -28.39 3.75
CA ASN A 164 -6.43 -29.24 4.70
C ASN A 164 -7.71 -29.83 4.08
N THR A 165 -8.08 -31.03 4.52
CA THR A 165 -9.37 -31.62 4.18
C THR A 165 -10.48 -31.07 5.06
N LEU A 166 -11.67 -30.86 4.50
CA LEU A 166 -12.86 -30.43 5.26
C LEU A 166 -13.13 -31.37 6.44
N SER A 167 -13.10 -30.81 7.65
CA SER A 167 -13.25 -31.54 8.92
C SER A 167 -14.39 -31.00 9.80
N CYS A 168 -14.76 -29.73 9.63
CA CYS A 168 -15.75 -29.06 10.47
C CYS A 168 -17.20 -29.51 10.21
N GLY A 169 -17.42 -30.32 9.16
CA GLY A 169 -18.73 -30.89 8.83
C GLY A 169 -19.75 -29.87 8.31
N ASP A 170 -19.33 -28.62 8.16
CA ASP A 170 -20.15 -27.54 7.64
C ASP A 170 -20.42 -27.73 6.14
N ALA A 171 -21.60 -27.30 5.71
CA ALA A 171 -21.89 -27.17 4.29
C ALA A 171 -21.15 -25.95 3.72
N GLN A 172 -20.80 -26.01 2.44
CA GLN A 172 -20.18 -24.89 1.74
C GLN A 172 -21.07 -23.63 1.84
N PRO A 173 -20.53 -22.49 2.31
CA PRO A 173 -21.28 -21.26 2.45
C PRO A 173 -21.60 -20.63 1.09
N GLN A 174 -22.66 -19.84 1.05
CA GLN A 174 -22.92 -18.92 -0.06
C GLN A 174 -22.18 -17.61 0.26
N CYS A 175 -21.07 -17.37 -0.43
CA CYS A 175 -20.27 -16.17 -0.24
C CYS A 175 -20.83 -14.99 -1.04
N ALA A 176 -20.44 -13.76 -0.66
CA ALA A 176 -20.74 -12.60 -1.49
C ALA A 176 -20.07 -12.76 -2.87
N HIS A 177 -20.53 -12.04 -3.89
CA HIS A 177 -20.02 -12.21 -5.26
C HIS A 177 -18.55 -11.77 -5.44
N TRP A 178 -17.94 -11.13 -4.44
CA TRP A 178 -16.52 -10.75 -4.37
C TRP A 178 -15.71 -11.62 -3.39
N GLU A 179 -16.30 -12.72 -2.92
CA GLU A 179 -15.69 -13.68 -2.03
C GLU A 179 -15.73 -15.07 -2.67
N ILE A 180 -14.77 -15.92 -2.30
CA ILE A 180 -14.78 -17.33 -2.68
C ILE A 180 -14.85 -18.22 -1.43
N PRO A 181 -15.57 -19.35 -1.48
CA PRO A 181 -15.54 -20.34 -0.41
C PRO A 181 -14.24 -21.13 -0.45
N ALA A 182 -13.42 -20.99 0.59
CA ALA A 182 -12.16 -21.71 0.78
C ALA A 182 -12.20 -22.63 1.99
N ILE A 183 -11.39 -23.69 1.99
CA ILE A 183 -11.11 -24.51 3.17
C ILE A 183 -9.88 -23.93 3.87
N VAL A 184 -10.08 -23.38 5.06
CA VAL A 184 -9.02 -22.84 5.92
C VAL A 184 -9.18 -23.45 7.31
N ASP A 185 -8.07 -23.99 7.82
CA ASP A 185 -7.99 -24.82 9.03
C ASP A 185 -9.02 -25.96 9.06
N GLY A 186 -9.32 -26.52 7.87
CA GLY A 186 -10.28 -27.61 7.70
C GLY A 186 -11.76 -27.20 7.85
N CYS A 187 -12.09 -25.91 7.89
CA CYS A 187 -13.46 -25.38 7.87
C CYS A 187 -13.71 -24.57 6.61
N TRP A 188 -14.98 -24.42 6.22
CA TRP A 188 -15.35 -23.49 5.16
C TRP A 188 -15.35 -22.04 5.65
N LEU A 189 -14.69 -21.16 4.90
CA LEU A 189 -14.67 -19.72 5.11
C LEU A 189 -14.88 -18.99 3.78
N CYS A 190 -15.65 -17.89 3.81
CA CYS A 190 -15.67 -16.95 2.71
C CYS A 190 -14.46 -16.03 2.83
N VAL A 191 -13.59 -16.04 1.83
CA VAL A 191 -12.34 -15.29 1.83
C VAL A 191 -12.27 -14.37 0.63
N ASN A 192 -11.46 -13.32 0.76
CA ASN A 192 -11.05 -12.51 -0.36
C ASN A 192 -10.18 -13.36 -1.31
N PRO A 193 -10.52 -13.45 -2.61
CA PRO A 193 -9.75 -14.26 -3.57
C PRO A 193 -8.29 -13.77 -3.77
N ASP A 194 -8.00 -12.51 -3.51
CA ASP A 194 -6.65 -11.93 -3.66
C ASP A 194 -5.75 -12.19 -2.46
N THR A 195 -6.32 -12.20 -1.25
CA THR A 195 -5.54 -12.32 0.01
C THR A 195 -5.71 -13.64 0.73
N CYS A 196 -6.70 -14.44 0.32
CA CYS A 196 -7.10 -15.69 0.96
C CYS A 196 -7.40 -15.57 2.46
N ARG A 197 -7.85 -14.38 2.88
CA ARG A 197 -8.25 -14.08 4.27
C ARG A 197 -9.70 -13.61 4.33
N PRO A 198 -10.40 -13.82 5.46
CA PRO A 198 -11.69 -13.19 5.70
C PRO A 198 -11.55 -11.66 5.64
N TRP A 199 -12.52 -10.99 5.01
CA TRP A 199 -12.44 -9.54 4.85
C TRP A 199 -12.46 -8.75 6.16
N SER A 200 -13.09 -9.29 7.21
CA SER A 200 -13.27 -8.63 8.51
C SER A 200 -12.10 -8.79 9.48
N GLU A 201 -11.12 -9.66 9.18
CA GLU A 201 -9.98 -9.86 10.07
C GLU A 201 -8.88 -8.84 9.77
N PRO A 202 -8.44 -8.05 10.76
CA PRO A 202 -7.31 -7.14 10.58
C PRO A 202 -6.04 -7.93 10.32
N GLY A 203 -5.31 -7.56 9.27
CA GLY A 203 -4.02 -8.16 8.92
C GLY A 203 -2.91 -7.82 9.93
N CYS A 204 -3.09 -6.77 10.71
CA CYS A 204 -2.19 -6.33 11.77
C CYS A 204 -2.93 -5.51 12.83
N THR A 205 -2.33 -5.39 14.00
CA THR A 205 -2.70 -4.44 15.07
C THR A 205 -1.53 -3.51 15.43
N THR A 206 -0.31 -3.86 15.02
CA THR A 206 0.93 -3.11 15.25
C THR A 206 1.91 -3.37 14.11
N ASP A 207 2.88 -2.48 13.92
CA ASP A 207 3.99 -2.67 12.97
C ASP A 207 4.77 -3.98 13.22
N ALA A 208 4.81 -4.46 14.47
CA ALA A 208 5.49 -5.71 14.84
C ALA A 208 5.00 -6.96 14.09
N GLN A 209 3.78 -6.92 13.53
CA GLN A 209 3.20 -8.04 12.77
C GLN A 209 3.45 -7.95 11.26
N CYS A 210 3.96 -6.82 10.77
CA CYS A 210 4.24 -6.60 9.36
C CYS A 210 5.71 -6.95 9.03
N SER A 211 5.99 -7.21 7.75
CA SER A 211 7.38 -7.35 7.30
C SER A 211 8.16 -6.04 7.49
N PRO A 212 9.51 -6.04 7.49
CA PRO A 212 10.30 -4.83 7.64
C PRO A 212 9.97 -3.72 6.64
N GLU A 213 9.53 -4.07 5.43
CA GLU A 213 9.15 -3.13 4.35
C GLU A 213 7.73 -2.57 4.49
N GLN A 214 6.98 -3.05 5.48
CA GLN A 214 5.58 -2.74 5.69
C GLN A 214 5.35 -2.15 7.09
N ARG A 215 4.28 -1.35 7.21
CA ARG A 215 3.74 -0.84 8.48
C ARG A 215 2.28 -1.24 8.60
N CYS A 216 1.77 -1.26 9.82
CA CYS A 216 0.35 -1.43 10.04
C CYS A 216 -0.37 -0.11 9.76
N ASP A 217 -1.30 -0.13 8.80
CA ASP A 217 -2.20 0.99 8.56
C ASP A 217 -3.59 0.58 9.00
N ASP A 218 -4.12 1.28 10.00
CA ASP A 218 -5.43 1.04 10.60
C ASP A 218 -6.58 1.12 9.58
N CYS A 219 -6.35 1.75 8.42
CA CYS A 219 -7.30 1.85 7.33
C CYS A 219 -6.69 1.49 5.97
N ALA A 220 -5.95 0.38 5.93
CA ALA A 220 -5.35 -0.14 4.69
C ALA A 220 -6.39 -0.56 3.63
N ARG A 221 -7.52 -1.13 4.05
CA ARG A 221 -8.58 -1.64 3.16
C ARG A 221 -9.96 -1.56 3.82
N GLY A 222 -11.02 -1.60 3.01
CA GLY A 222 -12.38 -1.84 3.50
C GLY A 222 -12.62 -3.33 3.81
N SER A 223 -13.64 -3.63 4.62
CA SER A 223 -14.13 -5.00 4.80
C SER A 223 -14.92 -5.52 3.59
N CYS A 224 -15.14 -4.68 2.59
CA CYS A 224 -15.57 -5.09 1.27
C CYS A 224 -15.19 -4.01 0.24
N PRO A 225 -15.21 -4.31 -1.07
CA PRO A 225 -14.89 -3.34 -2.12
C PRO A 225 -15.75 -2.05 -2.09
N GLU A 226 -16.95 -2.13 -1.52
CA GLU A 226 -17.91 -1.01 -1.44
C GLU A 226 -18.12 -0.50 0.00
N CYS A 227 -17.42 -1.06 0.98
CA CYS A 227 -17.59 -0.71 2.38
C CYS A 227 -16.73 0.52 2.71
N GLU A 228 -17.31 1.49 3.40
CA GLU A 228 -16.59 2.68 3.90
C GLU A 228 -15.92 2.44 5.26
N ASP A 229 -15.82 1.19 5.71
CA ASP A 229 -15.13 0.85 6.94
C ASP A 229 -13.61 0.68 6.72
N CYS A 230 -12.89 0.63 7.83
CA CYS A 230 -11.43 0.50 7.84
C CYS A 230 -11.07 -0.83 8.52
N VAL A 231 -10.32 -1.66 7.80
CA VAL A 231 -9.70 -2.87 8.31
C VAL A 231 -8.19 -2.67 8.24
N ALA A 232 -7.54 -2.84 9.40
CA ALA A 232 -6.11 -2.68 9.52
C ALA A 232 -5.38 -3.74 8.68
N ASP A 233 -4.32 -3.35 7.95
CA ASP A 233 -3.49 -4.28 7.19
C ASP A 233 -2.06 -3.76 7.01
N CYS A 234 -1.17 -4.64 6.61
CA CYS A 234 0.23 -4.30 6.35
C CYS A 234 0.39 -3.64 4.98
N VAL A 235 0.77 -2.36 4.97
CA VAL A 235 1.01 -1.58 3.74
C VAL A 235 2.48 -1.19 3.64
N PRO A 236 3.05 -1.05 2.43
CA PRO A 236 4.42 -0.55 2.27
C PRO A 236 4.60 0.83 2.91
N HIS A 237 5.66 1.03 3.70
CA HIS A 237 5.93 2.32 4.33
C HIS A 237 6.80 3.26 3.46
N GLY A 238 7.42 2.76 2.39
CA GLY A 238 8.13 3.58 1.39
C GLY A 238 9.54 4.05 1.78
N CYS A 239 10.03 3.70 2.97
CA CYS A 239 11.40 4.00 3.40
C CYS A 239 12.37 2.87 3.01
N ALA A 240 13.64 3.21 2.77
CA ALA A 240 14.67 2.21 2.57
C ALA A 240 14.88 1.41 3.87
N THR A 241 14.87 0.08 3.76
CA THR A 241 15.06 -0.83 4.89
C THR A 241 15.80 -2.08 4.43
N GLU A 242 16.57 -2.69 5.33
CA GLU A 242 17.10 -4.04 5.14
C GLU A 242 15.97 -5.07 5.36
N PRO A 243 16.05 -6.26 4.73
CA PRO A 243 14.96 -7.24 4.77
C PRO A 243 14.84 -8.00 6.09
N GLN A 244 15.86 -7.92 6.97
CA GLN A 244 15.89 -8.61 8.27
C GLN A 244 16.78 -7.85 9.25
N ALA A 245 16.37 -7.76 10.51
CA ALA A 245 17.20 -7.25 11.59
C ALA A 245 18.14 -8.35 12.12
N ASP A 246 19.43 -8.04 12.20
CA ASP A 246 20.45 -8.88 12.85
C ASP A 246 20.49 -8.66 14.38
N CYS A 247 20.01 -7.50 14.84
CA CYS A 247 19.92 -7.19 16.25
C CYS A 247 18.88 -8.09 16.93
N LYS A 248 19.18 -8.54 18.15
CA LYS A 248 18.27 -9.38 18.95
C LYS A 248 17.13 -8.58 19.60
N LEU A 249 16.94 -7.32 19.20
CA LEU A 249 15.88 -6.48 19.73
C LEU A 249 14.58 -6.74 18.95
N PRO A 250 13.43 -6.81 19.64
CA PRO A 250 12.15 -6.85 18.95
C PRO A 250 11.92 -5.55 18.17
N ARG A 251 11.08 -5.61 17.13
CA ARG A 251 10.63 -4.42 16.40
C ARG A 251 9.93 -3.48 17.39
N PRO A 252 10.38 -2.22 17.56
CA PRO A 252 9.76 -1.28 18.48
C PRO A 252 8.42 -0.79 17.93
N GLU A 253 7.52 -0.40 18.84
CA GLU A 253 6.36 0.43 18.49
C GLU A 253 6.85 1.87 18.35
N CYS A 254 6.79 2.41 17.12
CA CYS A 254 7.16 3.79 16.86
C CYS A 254 5.97 4.73 17.12
N GLY A 255 6.24 5.98 17.45
CA GLY A 255 5.20 6.97 17.74
C GLY A 255 4.37 7.33 16.50
N GLU A 256 3.31 8.12 16.70
CA GLU A 256 2.48 8.63 15.60
C GLU A 256 3.36 9.34 14.55
N GLY A 257 3.16 9.01 13.27
CA GLY A 257 3.93 9.55 12.15
C GLY A 257 5.30 8.91 11.94
N GLN A 258 5.66 7.86 12.69
CA GLN A 258 6.92 7.13 12.55
C GLN A 258 6.68 5.68 12.10
N VAL A 259 7.74 5.03 11.61
CA VAL A 259 7.76 3.61 11.24
C VAL A 259 9.08 2.98 11.64
N ALA A 260 9.04 1.73 12.10
CA ALA A 260 10.26 0.97 12.38
C ALA A 260 10.85 0.40 11.08
N VAL A 261 12.09 0.76 10.78
CA VAL A 261 12.89 0.23 9.66
C VAL A 261 14.11 -0.51 10.19
N VAL A 262 14.72 -1.35 9.36
CA VAL A 262 16.01 -1.96 9.66
C VAL A 262 17.12 -1.14 9.01
N GLU A 263 17.96 -0.55 9.85
CA GLU A 263 19.16 0.18 9.44
C GLU A 263 20.39 -0.39 10.17
N LYS A 264 21.41 -0.79 9.41
CA LYS A 264 22.66 -1.38 9.95
C LYS A 264 22.36 -2.62 10.82
N GLY A 265 21.44 -3.47 10.36
CA GLY A 265 21.00 -4.66 11.05
C GLY A 265 20.14 -4.42 12.30
N CYS A 266 19.79 -3.18 12.64
CA CYS A 266 19.03 -2.85 13.84
C CYS A 266 17.69 -2.18 13.51
N TRP A 267 16.68 -2.41 14.36
CA TRP A 267 15.43 -1.66 14.27
C TRP A 267 15.62 -0.22 14.74
N VAL A 268 15.20 0.74 13.92
CA VAL A 268 15.21 2.18 14.23
C VAL A 268 13.87 2.78 13.82
N CYS A 269 13.30 3.63 14.66
CA CYS A 269 12.14 4.42 14.28
C CYS A 269 12.57 5.60 13.42
N VAL A 270 11.97 5.72 12.23
CA VAL A 270 12.15 6.85 11.32
C VAL A 270 10.83 7.58 11.13
N ASP A 271 10.88 8.88 10.86
CA ASP A 271 9.71 9.64 10.44
C ASP A 271 9.21 9.13 9.09
N LEU A 272 7.91 8.87 8.95
CA LEU A 272 7.31 8.26 7.77
C LEU A 272 7.38 9.16 6.53
N GLY A 273 7.33 10.49 6.72
CA GLY A 273 7.33 11.45 5.61
C GLY A 273 8.72 11.74 5.05
N THR A 274 9.75 11.68 5.89
CA THR A 274 11.13 12.03 5.56
C THR A 274 12.09 10.84 5.54
N CYS A 275 11.68 9.69 6.10
CA CYS A 275 12.50 8.51 6.32
C CYS A 275 13.79 8.79 7.10
N ALA A 276 13.83 9.87 7.87
CA ALA A 276 14.95 10.24 8.72
C ALA A 276 14.67 9.82 10.17
N VAL A 277 15.71 9.42 10.89
CA VAL A 277 15.62 9.21 12.34
C VAL A 277 15.21 10.53 12.98
N PRO A 278 14.09 10.59 13.74
CA PRO A 278 13.69 11.78 14.47
C PRO A 278 14.84 12.20 15.37
N ARG A 279 15.24 13.47 15.24
CA ARG A 279 16.27 14.02 16.13
C ARG A 279 15.72 14.09 17.55
N ASP A 280 16.56 13.74 18.53
CA ASP A 280 16.26 14.00 19.93
C ASP A 280 16.24 15.51 20.18
N THR A 281 15.07 16.04 20.53
CA THR A 281 14.81 17.47 20.77
C THR A 281 14.83 17.81 22.26
N SER A 282 15.12 16.85 23.14
CA SER A 282 15.08 17.04 24.60
C SER A 282 16.06 18.08 25.13
N CYS A 283 17.13 18.35 24.38
CA CYS A 283 18.14 19.37 24.70
C CYS A 283 18.04 20.64 23.85
N ASP A 284 16.97 20.83 23.08
CA ASP A 284 16.71 22.09 22.41
C ASP A 284 16.24 23.15 23.39
N ASP A 285 16.68 24.40 23.20
CA ASP A 285 16.25 25.53 24.02
C ASP A 285 15.05 26.29 23.43
N GLY A 286 14.48 25.78 22.33
CA GLY A 286 13.37 26.39 21.60
C GLY A 286 13.76 27.56 20.70
N SER A 287 15.05 27.90 20.59
CA SER A 287 15.53 28.89 19.63
C SER A 287 15.36 28.39 18.18
N GLU A 288 14.99 29.30 17.28
CA GLU A 288 15.05 29.04 15.85
C GLU A 288 16.52 28.93 15.43
N VAL A 289 16.87 27.96 14.58
CA VAL A 289 18.25 27.81 14.10
C VAL A 289 18.57 28.93 13.10
N LEU A 290 19.38 29.90 13.55
CA LEU A 290 19.74 31.10 12.80
C LEU A 290 21.11 31.02 12.14
N CYS A 291 22.02 30.19 12.63
CA CYS A 291 23.33 30.10 12.00
C CYS A 291 23.32 29.22 10.75
N ASP A 292 24.01 29.71 9.74
CA ASP A 292 24.21 29.06 8.45
C ASP A 292 25.30 27.98 8.55
N MET A 293 25.09 27.03 9.47
CA MET A 293 25.95 25.86 9.64
C MET A 293 25.19 24.59 9.29
N VAL A 294 25.84 23.71 8.54
CA VAL A 294 25.36 22.35 8.34
C VAL A 294 25.39 21.64 9.70
N PRO A 295 24.32 20.92 10.11
CA PRO A 295 24.33 20.14 11.34
C PRO A 295 25.56 19.24 11.41
N PRO A 296 26.37 19.30 12.50
CA PRO A 296 27.52 18.43 12.66
C PRO A 296 27.08 16.99 12.91
N GLU A 297 27.93 16.04 12.53
CA GLU A 297 27.80 14.65 12.98
C GLU A 297 28.26 14.56 14.44
N CYS A 298 27.34 14.15 15.32
CA CYS A 298 27.63 13.96 16.74
C CYS A 298 28.23 12.57 17.00
N GLY A 299 29.06 12.46 18.04
CA GLY A 299 29.61 11.17 18.47
C GLY A 299 28.52 10.22 19.00
N GLU A 300 28.87 8.95 19.16
CA GLU A 300 27.94 7.87 19.60
C GLU A 300 27.19 8.17 20.91
N TYR A 301 27.74 9.03 21.76
CA TYR A 301 27.19 9.40 23.08
C TYR A 301 26.73 10.86 23.14
N GLU A 302 26.60 11.52 22.00
CA GLU A 302 26.15 12.90 21.88
C GLU A 302 24.85 12.95 21.09
N ILE A 303 24.01 13.92 21.42
CA ILE A 303 22.84 14.24 20.61
C ILE A 303 23.01 15.62 19.98
N LEU A 304 22.43 15.79 18.81
CA LEU A 304 22.39 17.07 18.11
C LEU A 304 21.27 17.92 18.71
N ALA A 305 21.60 19.11 19.24
CA ALA A 305 20.66 20.06 19.81
C ALA A 305 20.72 21.41 19.10
N ALA A 306 19.58 22.11 19.02
CA ALA A 306 19.49 23.51 18.65
C ALA A 306 19.57 24.37 19.92
N GLN A 307 20.70 25.04 20.13
CA GLN A 307 20.94 25.92 21.28
C GLN A 307 21.52 27.26 20.83
N ASP A 308 21.03 28.34 21.42
CA ASP A 308 21.44 29.72 21.13
C ASP A 308 21.38 30.05 19.62
N GLY A 309 20.40 29.46 18.92
CA GLY A 309 20.20 29.61 17.48
C GLY A 309 21.18 28.82 16.62
N CYS A 310 21.90 27.84 17.17
CA CYS A 310 22.87 27.02 16.47
C CYS A 310 22.82 25.53 16.77
N TRP A 311 23.32 24.73 15.82
CA TRP A 311 23.52 23.31 16.02
C TRP A 311 24.75 23.05 16.90
N THR A 312 24.56 22.27 17.96
CA THR A 312 25.65 21.80 18.81
C THR A 312 25.46 20.33 19.19
N CYS A 313 26.54 19.58 19.27
CA CYS A 313 26.53 18.24 19.86
C CYS A 313 26.65 18.38 21.38
N VAL A 314 25.73 17.74 22.11
CA VAL A 314 25.66 17.84 23.57
C VAL A 314 25.55 16.47 24.21
N ASN A 315 26.00 16.39 25.46
CA ASN A 315 25.73 15.26 26.33
C ASN A 315 24.21 15.26 26.65
N PRO A 316 23.47 14.19 26.34
CA PRO A 316 22.02 14.12 26.58
C PRO A 316 21.63 14.26 28.07
N ALA A 317 22.56 14.00 29.00
CA ALA A 317 22.31 14.14 30.43
C ALA A 317 22.42 15.60 30.93
N THR A 318 23.27 16.43 30.31
CA THR A 318 23.49 17.83 30.74
C THR A 318 22.92 18.85 29.78
N CYS A 319 22.61 18.45 28.55
CA CYS A 319 22.32 19.36 27.44
C CYS A 319 23.42 20.41 27.23
N LYS A 320 24.68 20.05 27.53
CA LYS A 320 25.88 20.87 27.32
C LYS A 320 26.97 20.03 26.65
N PRO A 321 28.00 20.66 26.04
CA PRO A 321 29.19 19.94 25.60
C PRO A 321 29.78 19.07 26.72
N TRP A 322 30.41 17.94 26.37
CA TRP A 322 31.07 17.09 27.36
C TRP A 322 32.11 17.88 28.18
N GLY A 323 32.18 17.57 29.48
CA GLY A 323 33.04 18.25 30.45
C GLY A 323 32.44 19.52 31.05
N GLU A 324 31.31 20.02 30.54
CA GLU A 324 30.61 21.17 31.12
C GLU A 324 29.51 20.72 32.11
N PRO A 325 29.43 21.33 33.31
CA PRO A 325 28.38 21.03 34.27
C PRO A 325 27.02 21.52 33.76
N GLY A 326 25.99 20.70 33.90
CA GLY A 326 24.61 21.05 33.56
C GLY A 326 23.89 21.88 34.64
N CYS A 327 24.44 21.95 35.86
CA CYS A 327 23.88 22.74 36.96
C CYS A 327 24.99 23.16 37.95
N SER A 328 24.72 24.23 38.70
CA SER A 328 25.55 24.71 39.81
C SER A 328 24.85 24.56 41.17
N GLY A 329 23.53 24.37 41.16
CA GLY A 329 22.70 24.00 42.30
C GLY A 329 21.26 23.70 41.86
N ASP A 330 20.40 23.33 42.80
CA ASP A 330 19.01 22.92 42.51
C ASP A 330 18.21 23.99 41.76
N GLY A 331 18.52 25.26 41.97
CA GLY A 331 17.90 26.40 41.26
C GLY A 331 18.02 26.36 39.73
N ASP A 332 19.02 25.64 39.20
CA ASP A 332 19.25 25.50 37.75
C ASP A 332 18.42 24.36 37.13
N CYS A 333 17.86 23.48 37.96
CA CYS A 333 17.09 22.32 37.52
C CYS A 333 15.59 22.60 37.52
N SER A 334 14.83 21.84 36.72
CA SER A 334 13.37 21.85 36.79
C SER A 334 12.86 21.32 38.13
N ALA A 335 11.59 21.58 38.45
CA ALA A 335 10.98 21.20 39.74
C ALA A 335 11.03 19.68 40.04
N GLU A 336 11.10 18.85 39.00
CA GLU A 336 11.14 17.38 39.08
C GLU A 336 12.57 16.82 39.30
N ARG A 337 13.58 17.69 39.28
CA ARG A 337 15.00 17.33 39.24
C ARG A 337 15.82 18.13 40.26
N TYR A 338 16.94 17.60 40.71
CA TYR A 338 17.90 18.27 41.60
C TYR A 338 19.30 18.21 41.01
N CYS A 339 20.20 19.06 41.49
CA CYS A 339 21.58 19.12 40.99
C CYS A 339 22.47 18.12 41.72
N ASP A 340 22.81 17.01 41.08
CA ASP A 340 23.83 16.09 41.57
C ASP A 340 25.19 16.52 41.01
N PHE A 341 26.11 16.92 41.90
CA PHE A 341 27.47 17.32 41.55
C PHE A 341 28.31 16.22 40.87
N CYS A 342 27.84 14.97 40.94
CA CYS A 342 28.44 13.81 40.29
C CYS A 342 27.42 13.02 39.45
N GLY A 343 26.46 13.73 38.86
CA GLY A 343 25.31 13.07 38.25
C GLY A 343 25.54 12.38 36.90
N THR A 344 26.59 12.77 36.16
CA THR A 344 26.98 12.10 34.91
C THR A 344 28.49 12.16 34.70
N SER A 345 29.04 11.27 33.89
CA SER A 345 30.48 11.28 33.56
C SER A 345 30.87 12.56 32.81
N SER A 346 32.12 13.01 32.94
CA SER A 346 32.60 14.16 32.16
C SER A 346 32.86 13.83 30.69
N CYS A 347 33.05 12.54 30.38
CA CYS A 347 33.23 12.00 29.05
C CYS A 347 32.75 10.54 29.01
N PRO A 348 32.52 9.94 27.81
CA PRO A 348 32.01 8.57 27.70
C PRO A 348 32.86 7.46 28.35
N PHE A 349 34.16 7.73 28.58
CA PHE A 349 35.12 6.75 29.09
C PHE A 349 35.93 7.28 30.29
N CYS A 350 35.49 8.35 30.94
CA CYS A 350 36.19 8.96 32.06
C CYS A 350 35.59 8.51 33.39
N ASP A 351 36.45 8.35 34.40
CA ASP A 351 36.07 8.01 35.77
C ASP A 351 35.67 9.25 36.61
N ASP A 352 35.77 10.46 36.05
CA ASP A 352 35.31 11.70 36.67
C ASP A 352 33.88 12.05 36.25
N CYS A 353 33.23 12.85 37.07
CA CYS A 353 31.84 13.24 36.90
C CYS A 353 31.69 14.76 36.91
N VAL A 354 30.65 15.23 36.24
CA VAL A 354 30.21 16.62 36.20
C VAL A 354 28.80 16.74 36.77
N ALA A 355 28.48 17.94 37.26
CA ALA A 355 27.18 18.21 37.83
C ALA A 355 26.07 18.09 36.78
N SER A 356 24.94 17.47 37.11
CA SER A 356 23.80 17.34 36.20
C SER A 356 22.46 17.28 36.94
N CYS A 357 21.38 17.69 36.27
CA CYS A 357 20.03 17.62 36.82
C CYS A 357 19.45 16.20 36.73
N ILE A 358 19.34 15.51 37.87
CA ILE A 358 18.78 14.16 37.98
C ILE A 358 17.38 14.21 38.59
N SER A 359 16.48 13.32 38.15
CA SER A 359 15.15 13.18 38.78
C SER A 359 15.26 12.75 40.24
N HIS A 360 14.52 13.41 41.14
CA HIS A 360 14.50 13.06 42.56
C HIS A 360 13.39 12.07 42.95
N GLY A 361 12.45 11.76 42.05
CA GLY A 361 11.38 10.78 42.29
C GLY A 361 10.25 11.21 43.23
N CYS A 362 10.42 12.28 44.02
CA CYS A 362 9.32 12.84 44.81
C CYS A 362 8.25 13.55 43.95
N PRO A 363 6.94 13.40 44.25
CA PRO A 363 5.88 14.15 43.58
C PRO A 363 6.06 15.66 43.75
N THR A 364 5.89 16.41 42.67
CA THR A 364 5.89 17.88 42.67
C THR A 364 4.77 18.40 41.76
N GLU A 365 4.23 19.57 42.10
CA GLU A 365 3.30 20.29 41.24
C GLU A 365 4.07 21.01 40.11
N GLN A 366 3.40 21.28 38.98
CA GLN A 366 4.03 21.97 37.83
C GLN A 366 4.06 23.50 37.98
N ALA A 367 3.21 24.07 38.85
CA ALA A 367 2.95 25.51 38.90
C ALA A 367 3.39 26.11 40.24
N LEU A 368 4.39 26.99 40.18
CA LEU A 368 4.79 27.82 41.31
C LEU A 368 3.83 29.02 41.45
N ASN A 369 3.12 29.11 42.57
CA ASN A 369 2.14 30.16 42.86
C ASN A 369 2.63 31.19 43.90
N CYS A 370 3.75 30.95 44.58
CA CYS A 370 4.33 31.91 45.50
C CYS A 370 5.65 32.52 45.02
N ASN A 371 5.97 33.69 45.58
CA ASN A 371 7.14 34.49 45.21
C ASN A 371 8.40 34.03 45.98
N CYS A 372 8.67 32.73 45.98
CA CYS A 372 9.83 32.15 46.64
C CYS A 372 10.83 31.66 45.61
N ALA A 373 12.11 31.96 45.82
CA ALA A 373 13.18 31.32 45.07
C ALA A 373 13.30 29.86 45.52
N ARG A 374 13.72 28.97 44.62
CA ARG A 374 13.97 27.57 44.94
C ARG A 374 15.06 27.49 46.03
N PRO A 375 14.78 26.92 47.21
CA PRO A 375 15.76 26.79 48.27
C PRO A 375 16.80 25.73 47.92
N ASP A 376 18.02 25.89 48.44
CA ASP A 376 18.99 24.81 48.54
C ASP A 376 18.67 24.02 49.81
N CYS A 377 18.20 22.79 49.63
CA CYS A 377 17.76 21.94 50.73
C CYS A 377 18.90 21.16 51.42
N GLY A 378 20.13 21.28 50.91
CA GLY A 378 21.30 20.56 51.42
C GLY A 378 21.27 19.05 51.15
N ASN A 379 22.27 18.35 51.68
CA ASN A 379 22.45 16.93 51.41
C ASN A 379 21.31 16.06 51.97
N GLY A 380 20.72 15.24 51.10
CA GLY A 380 19.65 14.29 51.46
C GLY A 380 18.24 14.86 51.37
N ALA A 381 18.08 16.11 50.93
CA ALA A 381 16.78 16.73 50.69
C ALA A 381 16.74 17.38 49.31
N VAL A 382 15.52 17.56 48.77
CA VAL A 382 15.26 18.17 47.47
C VAL A 382 14.12 19.17 47.58
N ALA A 383 14.17 20.25 46.79
CA ALA A 383 13.08 21.21 46.72
C ALA A 383 12.02 20.74 45.71
N VAL A 384 10.78 20.55 46.18
CA VAL A 384 9.59 20.25 45.37
C VAL A 384 8.57 21.39 45.47
N ILE A 385 7.63 21.44 44.53
CA ILE A 385 6.47 22.36 44.60
C ILE A 385 5.32 21.61 45.27
N GLU A 386 4.93 22.08 46.46
CA GLU A 386 3.77 21.58 47.23
C GLU A 386 2.86 22.76 47.59
N ASN A 387 1.57 22.67 47.28
CA ASN A 387 0.61 23.77 47.44
C ASN A 387 1.04 25.06 46.75
N GLY A 388 1.68 24.94 45.57
CA GLY A 388 2.21 26.05 44.80
C GLY A 388 3.46 26.73 45.39
N CYS A 389 4.13 26.12 46.38
CA CYS A 389 5.35 26.67 46.98
C CYS A 389 6.49 25.68 47.09
N TRP A 390 7.72 26.20 47.16
CA TRP A 390 8.91 25.39 47.34
C TRP A 390 9.03 24.87 48.77
N VAL A 391 9.05 23.56 48.92
CA VAL A 391 9.24 22.86 50.19
C VAL A 391 10.41 21.90 50.07
N CYS A 392 11.32 21.91 51.04
CA CYS A 392 12.38 20.91 51.13
C CYS A 392 11.81 19.60 51.68
N VAL A 393 11.90 18.54 50.89
CA VAL A 393 11.51 17.18 51.30
C VAL A 393 12.73 16.27 51.35
N ASP A 394 12.72 15.34 52.30
CA ASP A 394 13.73 14.29 52.40
C ASP A 394 13.65 13.39 51.16
N MET A 395 14.79 13.14 50.51
CA MET A 395 14.83 12.49 49.20
C MET A 395 14.32 11.04 49.23
N ASP A 396 14.53 10.32 50.33
CA ASP A 396 14.11 8.93 50.48
C ASP A 396 12.64 8.78 50.88
N SER A 397 12.14 9.67 51.74
CA SER A 397 10.79 9.57 52.30
C SER A 397 9.76 10.52 51.68
N CYS A 398 10.22 11.49 50.89
CA CYS A 398 9.43 12.59 50.31
C CYS A 398 8.58 13.34 51.36
N LYS A 399 9.08 13.43 52.60
CA LYS A 399 8.43 14.16 53.69
C LYS A 399 9.09 15.50 53.92
N PRO A 400 8.32 16.55 54.26
CA PRO A 400 8.89 17.86 54.59
C PRO A 400 9.95 17.77 55.68
N THR A 401 11.10 18.41 55.45
CA THR A 401 12.24 18.47 56.40
C THR A 401 12.11 19.62 57.38
N GLY A 402 11.11 20.49 57.21
CA GLY A 402 10.81 21.63 58.08
C GLY A 402 11.26 22.98 57.51
N ASP A 403 12.05 22.98 56.44
CA ASP A 403 12.45 24.16 55.71
C ASP A 403 11.58 24.32 54.46
N GLY A 404 10.67 25.28 54.49
CA GLY A 404 9.79 25.62 53.38
C GLY A 404 9.60 27.12 53.30
N CYS A 405 9.31 27.59 52.11
CA CYS A 405 8.71 28.89 51.86
C CYS A 405 7.21 28.66 51.61
#